data_AF-A0A814P4U8-F1
#
_entry.id   AF-A0A814P4U8-F1
#
_cell.length_a   1.000
_cell.length_b   1.000
_cell.length_c   1.000
_cell.angle_alpha   90.00
_cell.angle_beta   90.00
_cell.angle_gamma   90.00
#
_symmetry.space_group_name_H-M   'P 1'
#
loop_
_entity.id
_entity.type
_entity.pdbx_description
1 polymer ?
#
loop_
_entity_poly.entity_id
_entity_poly.type
_entity_poly.pdbx_seq_one_letter_code
_entity_poly.pdbx_strand_id
1 'polypeptide(L)'
;MSSSRQLISSITIYLGLPIFICGTLGNLLNIRLLWRTRHNPCAFLFLALSFINCFILVYGLFTRILNVGFYFDWSSTNIIWCKTRTAFSQAGYYISFTCTCLASIDRFLAVILTIIFWLSLSIPHLVYLELLPSPSTGLISCSLGRYDTFSNYVKYFSFPVYYGLLPSIILTITGLLTYRNTNKLQIIRQRQIFQKQLTSMMLIQIPIILVSTVPYVIFTEYSLSTASMTKSANQKAIELVISNIV
;
A
#
# COMPACT_ATOMS: atom_id res chain seq x y z
N MET A 1 -28.02 7.02 -8.73
CA MET A 1 -26.84 7.22 -7.84
C MET A 1 -26.97 6.52 -6.48
N SER A 2 -28.17 6.29 -5.93
CA SER A 2 -28.34 5.57 -4.65
C SER A 2 -27.96 4.09 -4.73
N SER A 3 -28.40 3.37 -5.77
CA SER A 3 -28.14 1.93 -5.94
C SER A 3 -26.66 1.58 -6.09
N SER A 4 -25.87 2.38 -6.83
CA SER A 4 -24.43 2.13 -6.99
C SER A 4 -23.65 2.33 -5.68
N ARG A 5 -24.01 3.34 -4.88
CA ARG A 5 -23.38 3.57 -3.56
C ARG A 5 -23.66 2.43 -2.59
N GLN A 6 -24.87 1.89 -2.58
CA GLN A 6 -25.23 0.73 -1.75
C GLN A 6 -24.40 -0.50 -2.13
N LEU A 7 -24.24 -0.77 -3.43
CA LEU A 7 -23.42 -1.88 -3.91
C LEU A 7 -21.96 -1.76 -3.42
N ILE A 8 -21.38 -0.56 -3.51
CA ILE A 8 -20.00 -0.31 -3.12
C ILE A 8 -19.78 -0.46 -1.61
N SER A 9 -20.70 0.07 -0.81
CA SER A 9 -20.67 -0.09 0.65
C SER A 9 -20.69 -1.57 1.02
N SER A 10 -21.59 -2.36 0.40
CA SER A 10 -21.65 -3.81 0.59
C SER A 10 -20.34 -4.50 0.20
N ILE A 11 -19.79 -4.21 -0.98
CA ILE A 11 -18.51 -4.80 -1.43
C ILE A 11 -17.38 -4.47 -0.44
N THR A 12 -17.29 -3.22 -0.01
CA THR A 12 -16.23 -2.76 0.90
C THR A 12 -16.34 -3.45 2.26
N ILE A 13 -17.55 -3.67 2.78
CA ILE A 13 -17.75 -4.38 4.04
C ILE A 13 -17.45 -5.87 3.88
N TYR A 14 -18.06 -6.54 2.89
CA TYR A 14 -17.94 -7.99 2.73
C TYR A 14 -16.55 -8.44 2.29
N LEU A 15 -15.81 -7.64 1.52
CA LEU A 15 -14.45 -7.95 1.12
C LEU A 15 -13.42 -7.35 2.09
N GLY A 16 -13.60 -6.10 2.49
CA GLY A 16 -12.63 -5.37 3.31
C GLY A 16 -12.52 -5.90 4.73
N LEU A 17 -13.64 -6.26 5.37
CA LEU A 17 -13.64 -6.69 6.78
C LEU A 17 -12.95 -8.05 6.98
N PRO A 18 -13.19 -9.08 6.14
CA PRO A 18 -12.39 -10.31 6.19
C PRO A 18 -10.91 -10.08 5.92
N ILE A 19 -10.55 -9.27 4.93
CA ILE A 19 -9.13 -8.93 4.64
C ILE A 19 -8.49 -8.24 5.85
N PHE A 20 -9.20 -7.31 6.48
CA PHE A 20 -8.72 -6.61 7.66
C PHE A 20 -8.50 -7.57 8.85
N ILE A 21 -9.47 -8.45 9.14
CA ILE A 21 -9.37 -9.41 10.24
C ILE A 21 -8.24 -10.42 9.97
N CYS A 22 -8.26 -11.10 8.83
CA CYS A 22 -7.27 -12.11 8.48
C CYS A 22 -5.86 -11.49 8.37
N GLY A 23 -5.74 -10.31 7.76
CA GLY A 23 -4.47 -9.59 7.63
C GLY A 23 -3.92 -9.15 8.97
N THR A 24 -4.75 -8.62 9.86
CA THR A 24 -4.31 -8.19 11.20
C THR A 24 -3.89 -9.38 12.04
N LEU A 25 -4.69 -10.45 12.08
CA LEU A 25 -4.35 -11.68 12.80
C LEU A 25 -3.06 -12.32 12.26
N GLY A 26 -2.90 -12.41 10.93
CA GLY A 26 -1.70 -12.94 10.29
C GLY A 26 -0.44 -12.16 10.66
N ASN A 27 -0.49 -10.83 10.63
CA ASN A 27 0.65 -10.01 11.02
C ASN A 27 0.93 -10.09 12.53
N LEU A 28 -0.09 -10.17 13.39
CA LEU A 28 0.11 -10.36 14.84
C LEU A 28 0.77 -11.72 15.16
N LEU A 29 0.38 -12.79 14.46
CA LEU A 29 1.01 -14.09 14.58
C LEU A 29 2.48 -14.05 14.12
N ASN A 30 2.76 -13.39 12.99
CA ASN A 30 4.14 -13.17 12.52
C ASN A 30 4.97 -12.40 13.55
N ILE A 31 4.44 -11.31 14.11
CA ILE A 31 5.11 -10.53 15.16
C ILE A 31 5.44 -11.44 16.35
N ARG A 32 4.46 -12.19 16.86
CA ARG A 32 4.65 -13.09 18.01
C ARG A 32 5.71 -14.16 17.73
N LEU A 33 5.70 -14.77 16.55
CA LEU A 33 6.64 -15.82 16.16
C LEU A 33 8.06 -15.27 15.98
N LEU A 34 8.21 -14.18 15.23
CA LEU A 34 9.49 -13.59 14.86
C LEU A 34 10.15 -12.80 15.99
N TRP A 35 9.38 -12.35 16.98
CA TRP A 35 9.92 -11.64 18.14
C TRP A 35 11.02 -12.43 18.86
N ARG A 36 10.85 -13.75 18.98
CA ARG A 36 11.83 -14.63 19.64
C ARG A 36 13.14 -14.77 18.84
N THR A 37 13.07 -14.63 17.52
CA THR A 37 14.22 -14.80 16.61
C THR A 37 14.74 -13.46 16.07
N ARG A 38 14.37 -12.32 16.69
CA ARG A 38 14.73 -10.96 16.26
C ARG A 38 16.23 -10.66 16.15
N HIS A 39 17.08 -11.50 16.75
CA HIS A 39 18.53 -11.40 16.60
C HIS A 39 19.02 -11.80 15.21
N ASN A 40 18.22 -12.55 14.45
CA ASN A 40 18.49 -12.83 13.04
C ASN A 40 18.05 -11.63 12.18
N PRO A 41 18.92 -11.10 11.30
CA PRO A 41 18.62 -9.89 10.53
C PRO A 41 17.41 -10.05 9.61
N CYS A 42 17.23 -11.24 9.01
CA CYS A 42 16.09 -11.53 8.15
C CYS A 42 14.79 -11.62 8.97
N ALA A 43 14.83 -12.28 10.14
CA ALA A 43 13.66 -12.31 11.05
C ALA A 43 13.27 -10.90 11.53
N PHE A 44 14.25 -10.04 11.82
CA PHE A 44 13.99 -8.65 12.20
C PHE A 44 13.33 -7.85 11.07
N LEU A 45 13.80 -8.02 9.83
CA LEU A 45 13.22 -7.40 8.65
C LEU A 45 11.74 -7.75 8.48
N PHE A 46 11.39 -9.03 8.64
CA PHE A 46 10.00 -9.48 8.58
C PHE A 46 9.17 -9.05 9.78
N LEU A 47 9.78 -8.94 10.95
CA LEU A 47 9.13 -8.38 12.13
C LEU A 47 8.75 -6.92 11.88
N ALA A 48 9.68 -6.10 11.37
CA ALA A 48 9.43 -4.72 11.00
C ALA A 48 8.35 -4.61 9.89
N LEU A 49 8.44 -5.45 8.85
CA LEU A 49 7.44 -5.55 7.80
C LEU A 49 6.04 -5.86 8.36
N SER A 50 5.93 -6.77 9.32
CA SER A 50 4.66 -7.14 9.95
C SER A 50 4.07 -5.99 10.77
N PHE A 51 4.90 -5.21 11.47
CA PHE A 51 4.45 -3.98 12.17
C PHE A 51 3.94 -2.93 11.19
N ILE A 52 4.69 -2.67 10.12
CA ILE A 52 4.30 -1.71 9.08
C ILE A 52 3.00 -2.15 8.39
N ASN A 53 2.85 -3.44 8.08
CA ASN A 53 1.61 -3.96 7.49
C ASN A 53 0.41 -3.85 8.45
N CYS A 54 0.58 -4.12 9.75
CA CYS A 54 -0.46 -3.84 10.74
C CYS A 54 -0.86 -2.35 10.73
N PHE A 55 0.12 -1.47 10.71
CA PHE A 55 -0.12 -0.03 10.66
C PHE A 55 -0.90 0.38 9.39
N ILE A 56 -0.52 -0.14 8.22
CA ILE A 56 -1.24 0.12 6.95
C ILE A 56 -2.66 -0.42 6.98
N LEU A 57 -2.89 -1.60 7.56
CA LEU A 57 -4.24 -2.16 7.67
C LEU A 57 -5.14 -1.29 8.54
N VAL A 58 -4.62 -0.74 9.64
CA VAL A 58 -5.38 0.13 10.54
C VAL A 58 -5.58 1.53 9.94
N TYR A 59 -4.52 2.18 9.43
CA TYR A 59 -4.63 3.54 8.91
C TYR A 59 -5.22 3.62 7.51
N GLY A 60 -5.00 2.60 6.68
CA GLY A 60 -5.45 2.54 5.30
C GLY A 60 -6.80 1.83 5.16
N LEU A 61 -6.83 0.52 5.43
CA LEU A 61 -8.00 -0.32 5.13
C LEU A 61 -9.17 -0.06 6.10
N PHE A 62 -8.91 -0.03 7.41
CA PHE A 62 -9.98 0.21 8.40
C PHE A 62 -10.63 1.59 8.22
N THR A 63 -9.83 2.63 7.95
CA THR A 63 -10.39 3.96 7.65
C THR A 63 -11.19 4.00 6.35
N ARG A 64 -10.82 3.21 5.34
CA ARG A 64 -11.60 3.04 4.11
C ARG A 64 -12.91 2.30 4.37
N ILE A 65 -12.91 1.27 5.20
CA ILE A 65 -14.13 0.54 5.60
C ILE A 65 -15.09 1.48 6.34
N LEU A 66 -14.59 2.29 7.29
CA LEU A 66 -15.42 3.27 7.99
C LEU A 66 -16.00 4.34 7.04
N ASN A 67 -15.17 4.89 6.14
CA ASN A 67 -15.62 5.92 5.20
C ASN A 67 -16.63 5.36 4.19
N VAL A 68 -16.26 4.33 3.43
CA VAL A 68 -17.07 3.84 2.30
C VAL A 68 -18.15 2.85 2.76
N GLY A 69 -17.84 2.00 3.72
CA GLY A 69 -18.78 1.00 4.25
C GLY A 69 -19.83 1.62 5.16
N PHE A 70 -19.39 2.41 6.15
CA PHE A 70 -20.25 2.96 7.20
C PHE A 70 -20.59 4.45 7.03
N TYR A 71 -20.18 5.07 5.93
CA TYR A 71 -20.42 6.50 5.63
C TYR A 71 -19.83 7.46 6.68
N PHE A 72 -18.75 7.05 7.35
CA PHE A 72 -18.10 7.82 8.40
C PHE A 72 -16.78 8.42 7.92
N ASP A 73 -16.81 9.67 7.46
CA ASP A 73 -15.65 10.31 6.81
C ASP A 73 -14.87 11.28 7.72
N TRP A 74 -13.95 10.72 8.51
CA TRP A 74 -12.96 11.50 9.26
C TRP A 74 -12.04 12.35 8.40
N SER A 75 -11.81 11.95 7.14
CA SER A 75 -10.91 12.67 6.25
C SER A 75 -11.54 13.95 5.72
N SER A 76 -12.86 14.08 5.80
CA SER A 76 -13.59 15.30 5.41
C SER A 76 -13.76 16.29 6.58
N THR A 77 -13.70 15.82 7.82
CA THR A 77 -13.94 16.62 9.03
C THR A 77 -12.67 17.09 9.71
N ASN A 78 -11.57 16.34 9.61
CA ASN A 78 -10.32 16.63 10.31
C ASN A 78 -9.14 16.73 9.33
N ILE A 79 -8.58 17.94 9.20
CA ILE A 79 -7.42 18.23 8.36
C ILE A 79 -6.17 17.42 8.76
N ILE A 80 -5.95 17.22 10.05
CA ILE A 80 -4.81 16.44 10.57
C ILE A 80 -4.97 14.98 10.12
N TRP A 81 -6.18 14.44 10.22
CA TRP A 81 -6.47 13.07 9.80
C TRP A 81 -6.28 12.89 8.28
N CYS A 82 -6.81 13.81 7.47
CA CYS A 82 -6.62 13.84 6.02
C CYS A 82 -5.13 13.80 5.61
N LYS A 83 -4.31 14.66 6.22
CA LYS A 83 -2.87 14.77 5.97
C LYS A 83 -2.13 13.49 6.38
N THR A 84 -2.30 13.09 7.65
CA THR A 84 -1.58 11.96 8.24
C THR A 84 -1.96 10.63 7.60
N ARG A 85 -3.24 10.38 7.33
CA ARG A 85 -3.73 9.17 6.66
C ARG A 85 -3.00 8.94 5.34
N THR A 86 -2.97 9.97 4.48
CA THR A 86 -2.36 9.86 3.15
C THR A 86 -0.86 9.67 3.28
N ALA A 87 -0.17 10.55 4.01
CA ALA A 87 1.28 10.48 4.16
C ALA A 87 1.76 9.14 4.75
N PHE A 88 1.13 8.65 5.82
CA PHE A 88 1.56 7.41 6.44
C PHE A 88 1.14 6.14 5.68
N SER A 89 -0.03 6.13 5.05
CA SER A 89 -0.41 4.99 4.18
C SER A 89 0.57 4.87 3.02
N GLN A 90 0.96 6.02 2.47
CA GLN A 90 1.91 6.08 1.37
C GLN A 90 3.32 5.64 1.78
N ALA A 91 3.87 6.21 2.86
CA ALA A 91 5.17 5.81 3.40
C ALA A 91 5.17 4.32 3.78
N GLY A 92 4.12 3.87 4.45
CA GLY A 92 3.96 2.47 4.87
C GLY A 92 4.03 1.52 3.69
N TYR A 93 3.32 1.82 2.60
CA TYR A 93 3.42 1.06 1.36
C TYR A 93 4.88 0.97 0.92
N TYR A 94 5.57 2.09 0.65
CA TYR A 94 6.95 2.06 0.17
C TYR A 94 7.94 1.35 1.09
N ILE A 95 7.78 1.52 2.40
CA ILE A 95 8.56 0.80 3.41
C ILE A 95 8.31 -0.70 3.30
N SER A 96 7.05 -1.14 3.17
CA SER A 96 6.68 -2.55 3.01
C SER A 96 7.32 -3.18 1.75
N PHE A 97 7.27 -2.47 0.61
CA PHE A 97 7.95 -2.90 -0.62
C PHE A 97 9.46 -3.02 -0.42
N THR A 98 10.08 -1.97 0.09
CA THR A 98 11.54 -1.93 0.20
C THR A 98 12.04 -2.93 1.25
N CYS A 99 11.30 -3.14 2.34
CA CYS A 99 11.62 -4.18 3.32
C CYS A 99 11.53 -5.57 2.72
N THR A 100 10.52 -5.85 1.88
CA THR A 100 10.43 -7.12 1.12
C THR A 100 11.64 -7.29 0.19
N CYS A 101 12.05 -6.22 -0.52
CA CYS A 101 13.25 -6.23 -1.35
C CYS A 101 14.53 -6.43 -0.52
N LEU A 102 14.69 -5.75 0.61
CA LEU A 102 15.89 -5.86 1.45
C LEU A 102 15.97 -7.21 2.17
N ALA A 103 14.83 -7.79 2.56
CA ALA A 103 14.74 -9.15 3.10
C ALA A 103 15.26 -10.19 2.12
N SER A 104 15.09 -9.94 0.82
CA SER A 104 15.59 -10.83 -0.23
C SER A 104 17.12 -10.81 -0.40
N ILE A 105 17.79 -9.72 0.04
CA ILE A 105 19.24 -9.52 -0.05
C ILE A 105 19.92 -9.68 1.33
N ASP A 106 19.16 -10.02 2.37
CA ASP A 106 19.62 -10.15 3.78
C ASP A 106 20.36 -8.90 4.32
N ARG A 107 20.06 -7.69 3.81
CA ARG A 107 20.78 -6.46 4.19
C ARG A 107 20.02 -5.63 5.23
N PHE A 108 20.34 -5.87 6.50
CA PHE A 108 19.75 -5.19 7.66
C PHE A 108 20.05 -3.68 7.74
N LEU A 109 21.29 -3.26 7.44
CA LEU A 109 21.73 -1.88 7.71
C LEU A 109 21.03 -0.82 6.83
N ALA A 110 20.41 -1.24 5.73
CA ALA A 110 19.68 -0.38 4.81
C ALA A 110 18.25 -0.04 5.29
N VAL A 111 17.71 -0.74 6.30
CA VAL A 111 16.29 -0.61 6.70
C VAL A 111 15.98 0.73 7.33
N ILE A 112 16.79 1.15 8.30
CA ILE A 112 16.55 2.42 9.01
C ILE A 112 16.66 3.59 8.04
N LEU A 113 17.68 3.59 7.18
CA LEU A 113 17.86 4.59 6.13
C LEU A 113 16.68 4.61 5.16
N THR A 114 16.18 3.43 4.80
CA THR A 114 14.98 3.27 3.95
C THR A 114 13.73 3.86 4.61
N ILE A 115 13.50 3.57 5.90
CA ILE A 115 12.35 4.12 6.65
C ILE A 115 12.44 5.65 6.70
N ILE A 116 13.62 6.18 7.04
CA ILE A 116 13.84 7.64 7.10
C ILE A 116 13.63 8.27 5.73
N PHE A 117 14.17 7.66 4.67
CA PHE A 117 14.05 8.15 3.30
C PHE A 117 12.58 8.23 2.87
N TRP A 118 11.80 7.16 3.04
CA TRP A 118 10.40 7.14 2.63
C TRP A 118 9.51 8.03 3.50
N LEU A 119 9.75 8.10 4.81
CA LEU A 119 9.05 9.06 5.67
C LEU A 119 9.35 10.50 5.23
N SER A 120 10.59 10.81 4.88
CA SER A 120 11.00 12.12 4.39
C SER A 120 10.33 12.47 3.07
N LEU A 121 10.25 11.50 2.14
CA LEU A 121 9.58 11.67 0.85
C LEU A 121 8.06 11.86 1.00
N SER A 122 7.45 11.39 2.09
CA SER A 122 6.03 11.60 2.38
C SER A 122 5.71 12.92 3.08
N ILE A 123 6.71 13.68 3.54
CA ILE A 123 6.50 15.00 4.19
C ILE A 123 5.72 15.99 3.30
N PRO A 124 6.00 16.12 1.98
CA PRO A 124 5.23 17.02 1.11
C PRO A 124 3.72 16.78 1.15
N HIS A 125 3.26 15.54 1.32
CA HIS A 125 1.84 15.26 1.48
C HIS A 125 1.25 15.85 2.78
N LEU A 126 2.01 15.89 3.87
CA LEU A 126 1.59 16.57 5.11
C LEU A 126 1.46 18.08 4.93
N VAL A 127 2.27 18.67 4.07
CA VAL A 127 2.26 20.13 3.84
C VAL A 127 1.12 20.52 2.89
N TYR A 128 1.07 19.91 1.71
CA TYR A 128 0.26 20.36 0.58
C TYR A 128 -1.18 19.81 0.53
N LEU A 129 -1.54 18.80 1.33
CA LEU A 129 -2.93 18.32 1.38
C LEU A 129 -3.82 19.30 2.14
N GLU A 130 -4.95 19.66 1.54
CA GLU A 130 -5.93 20.55 2.18
C GLU A 130 -7.35 20.00 2.03
N LEU A 131 -8.24 20.46 2.92
CA LEU A 131 -9.68 20.21 2.80
C LEU A 131 -10.25 21.23 1.82
N LEU A 132 -10.67 20.76 0.64
CA LEU A 132 -11.24 21.61 -0.40
C LEU A 132 -12.64 21.09 -0.78
N PRO A 133 -13.62 21.99 -0.98
CA PRO A 133 -14.91 21.60 -1.54
C PRO A 133 -14.73 21.14 -2.99
N SER A 134 -15.25 19.96 -3.30
CA SER A 134 -15.25 19.43 -4.67
C SER A 134 -16.09 20.34 -5.58
N PRO A 135 -15.56 20.79 -6.74
CA PRO A 135 -16.27 21.69 -7.65
C PRO A 135 -17.53 21.06 -8.25
N SER A 136 -17.63 19.72 -8.25
CA SER A 136 -18.75 18.99 -8.85
C SER A 136 -19.87 18.65 -7.86
N THR A 137 -19.57 18.55 -6.56
CA THR A 137 -20.52 18.04 -5.55
C THR A 137 -20.69 18.98 -4.36
N GLY A 138 -19.82 19.99 -4.21
CA GLY A 138 -19.76 20.83 -3.02
C GLY A 138 -19.29 20.10 -1.75
N LEU A 139 -19.01 18.79 -1.83
CA LEU A 139 -18.57 17.99 -0.69
C LEU A 139 -17.10 18.28 -0.38
N ILE A 140 -16.79 18.46 0.90
CA ILE A 140 -15.43 18.68 1.37
C ILE A 140 -14.64 17.39 1.23
N SER A 141 -13.50 17.46 0.54
CA SER A 141 -12.62 16.31 0.32
C SER A 141 -11.15 16.69 0.55
N CYS A 142 -10.37 15.70 0.99
CA CYS A 142 -8.92 15.83 1.14
C CYS A 142 -8.25 15.79 -0.23
N SER A 143 -7.71 16.90 -0.72
CA SER A 143 -7.14 16.96 -2.07
C SER A 143 -5.92 17.90 -2.17
N LEU A 144 -5.18 17.76 -3.27
CA LEU A 144 -4.02 18.59 -3.63
C LEU A 144 -4.42 19.81 -4.50
N GLY A 145 -5.71 20.12 -4.60
CA GLY A 145 -6.26 21.00 -5.64
C GLY A 145 -5.81 22.46 -5.61
N ARG A 146 -5.12 22.92 -4.56
CA ARG A 146 -4.58 24.29 -4.48
C ARG A 146 -3.19 24.42 -5.12
N TYR A 147 -2.41 23.33 -5.21
CA TYR A 147 -1.01 23.37 -5.61
C TYR A 147 -0.78 22.57 -6.89
N ASP A 148 -1.04 23.19 -8.06
CA ASP A 148 -0.98 22.52 -9.36
C ASP A 148 0.38 21.86 -9.66
N THR A 149 1.49 22.50 -9.28
CA THR A 149 2.84 21.96 -9.49
C THR A 149 3.04 20.64 -8.75
N PHE A 150 2.67 20.60 -7.46
CA PHE A 150 2.82 19.39 -6.66
C PHE A 150 1.79 18.32 -7.05
N SER A 151 0.56 18.73 -7.37
CA SER A 151 -0.48 17.84 -7.92
C SER A 151 0.00 17.14 -9.20
N ASN A 152 0.58 17.89 -10.15
CA ASN A 152 1.14 17.34 -11.37
C ASN A 152 2.34 16.43 -11.13
N TYR A 153 3.24 16.80 -10.20
CA TYR A 153 4.34 15.93 -9.78
C TYR A 153 3.83 14.59 -9.23
N VAL A 154 2.84 14.63 -8.33
CA VAL A 154 2.26 13.42 -7.75
C VAL A 154 1.62 12.55 -8.83
N LYS A 155 0.83 13.18 -9.71
CA LYS A 155 0.09 12.51 -10.77
C LYS A 155 0.99 11.89 -11.84
N TYR A 156 1.94 12.63 -12.40
CA TYR A 156 2.69 12.19 -13.57
C TYR A 156 4.02 11.49 -13.25
N PHE A 157 4.53 11.69 -12.04
CA PHE A 157 5.85 11.16 -11.65
C PHE A 157 5.77 10.28 -10.41
N SER A 158 5.32 10.83 -9.27
CA SER A 158 5.37 10.07 -8.01
C SER A 158 4.54 8.80 -8.06
N PHE A 159 3.32 8.88 -8.56
CA PHE A 159 2.42 7.74 -8.59
C PHE A 159 2.86 6.66 -9.60
N PRO A 160 3.06 6.93 -10.90
CA PRO A 160 3.37 5.86 -11.85
C PRO A 160 4.78 5.30 -11.64
N VAL A 161 5.76 6.15 -11.28
CA VAL A 161 7.15 5.74 -11.11
C VAL A 161 7.37 5.09 -9.74
N TYR A 162 7.03 5.77 -8.64
CA TYR A 162 7.32 5.25 -7.30
C TYR A 162 6.31 4.22 -6.81
N TYR A 163 5.01 4.32 -7.11
CA TYR A 163 4.04 3.27 -6.71
C TYR A 163 4.02 2.09 -7.68
N GLY A 164 4.23 2.34 -8.97
CA GLY A 164 4.09 1.33 -10.02
C GLY A 164 5.39 0.70 -10.48
N LEU A 165 6.08 1.39 -11.38
CA LEU A 165 7.15 0.81 -12.17
C LEU A 165 8.36 0.41 -11.32
N LEU A 166 8.85 1.32 -10.47
CA LEU A 166 10.08 1.11 -9.72
C LEU A 166 9.97 -0.07 -8.74
N PRO A 167 8.94 -0.16 -7.85
CA PRO A 167 8.82 -1.31 -6.95
C PRO A 167 8.59 -2.62 -7.70
N SER A 168 7.80 -2.60 -8.79
CA SER A 168 7.50 -3.80 -9.56
C SER A 168 8.75 -4.38 -10.23
N ILE A 169 9.58 -3.52 -10.83
CA ILE A 169 10.85 -3.93 -11.45
C ILE A 169 11.81 -4.46 -10.39
N ILE A 170 11.98 -3.73 -9.28
CA ILE A 170 12.88 -4.15 -8.20
C ILE A 170 12.43 -5.49 -7.62
N LEU A 171 11.15 -5.64 -7.26
CA LEU A 171 10.62 -6.90 -6.70
C LEU A 171 10.78 -8.08 -7.66
N THR A 172 10.60 -7.85 -8.96
CA THR A 172 10.77 -8.91 -9.97
C THR A 172 12.23 -9.33 -10.05
N ILE A 173 13.16 -8.38 -10.14
CA ILE A 173 14.61 -8.66 -10.19
C ILE A 173 15.04 -9.37 -8.90
N THR A 174 14.69 -8.82 -7.74
CA THR A 174 15.07 -9.40 -6.45
C THR A 174 14.43 -10.76 -6.21
N GLY A 175 13.18 -10.95 -6.63
CA GLY A 175 12.49 -12.25 -6.59
C GLY A 175 13.18 -13.31 -7.44
N LEU A 176 13.58 -12.96 -8.67
CA LEU A 176 14.33 -13.85 -9.56
C LEU A 176 15.72 -14.20 -8.99
N LEU A 177 16.43 -13.21 -8.43
CA LEU A 177 17.71 -13.44 -7.76
C LEU A 177 17.55 -14.36 -6.54
N THR A 178 16.49 -14.16 -5.76
CA THR A 178 16.16 -14.98 -4.59
C THR A 178 15.88 -16.41 -5.00
N TYR A 179 15.06 -16.63 -6.02
CA TYR A 179 14.77 -17.95 -6.58
C TYR A 179 16.02 -18.67 -7.07
N ARG A 180 16.93 -17.95 -7.75
CA ARG A 180 18.22 -18.50 -8.18
C ARG A 180 19.11 -18.86 -6.99
N ASN A 181 19.14 -18.02 -5.94
CA ASN A 181 19.98 -18.24 -4.78
C ASN A 181 19.47 -19.41 -3.91
N THR A 182 18.16 -19.60 -3.80
CA THR A 182 17.58 -20.75 -3.08
C THR A 182 17.97 -22.08 -3.69
N ASN A 183 18.07 -22.16 -5.02
CA ASN A 183 18.50 -23.37 -5.71
C ASN A 183 19.98 -23.69 -5.46
N LYS A 184 20.82 -22.67 -5.21
CA LYS A 184 22.23 -22.86 -4.84
C LYS A 184 22.42 -23.20 -3.36
N LEU A 185 21.59 -22.65 -2.48
CA LEU A 185 21.72 -22.86 -1.04
C LEU A 185 21.31 -24.27 -0.58
N GLN A 186 20.58 -25.08 -1.35
CA GLN A 186 20.10 -26.42 -0.93
C GLN A 186 21.18 -27.40 -0.41
N ILE A 187 22.46 -27.07 -0.52
CA ILE A 187 23.60 -27.93 -0.20
C ILE A 187 24.08 -27.82 1.27
N ILE A 188 23.69 -26.81 2.08
CA ILE A 188 24.26 -26.58 3.46
C ILE A 188 23.20 -26.68 4.60
N ARG A 189 23.01 -27.88 5.16
CA ARG A 189 21.71 -28.43 5.58
C ARG A 189 21.01 -27.98 6.90
N GLN A 190 21.58 -27.22 7.86
CA GLN A 190 20.94 -27.09 9.20
C GLN A 190 20.49 -25.69 9.68
N ARG A 191 21.14 -24.58 9.29
CA ARG A 191 20.60 -23.22 9.56
C ARG A 191 19.49 -22.79 8.60
N GLN A 192 19.10 -23.68 7.68
CA GLN A 192 18.32 -23.33 6.49
C GLN A 192 16.82 -23.53 6.60
N ILE A 193 16.27 -24.33 7.52
CA ILE A 193 14.81 -24.62 7.50
C ILE A 193 14.00 -23.33 7.69
N PHE A 194 14.35 -22.55 8.71
CA PHE A 194 13.67 -21.28 8.99
C PHE A 194 13.87 -20.26 7.86
N GLN A 195 15.10 -20.13 7.35
CA GLN A 195 15.37 -19.23 6.22
C GLN A 195 14.64 -19.68 4.95
N LYS A 196 14.58 -20.98 4.66
CA LYS A 196 13.87 -21.55 3.52
C LYS A 196 12.37 -21.30 3.59
N GLN A 197 11.77 -21.44 4.78
CA GLN A 197 10.36 -21.11 5.00
C GLN A 197 10.11 -19.63 4.73
N LEU A 198 10.99 -18.76 5.24
CA LEU A 198 10.90 -17.32 5.06
C LEU A 198 11.08 -16.90 3.59
N THR A 199 12.02 -17.52 2.88
CA THR A 199 12.21 -17.28 1.45
C THR A 199 11.05 -17.80 0.62
N SER A 200 10.52 -18.98 0.96
CA SER A 200 9.32 -19.51 0.30
C SER A 200 8.11 -18.60 0.49
N MET A 201 7.97 -17.98 1.67
CA MET A 201 6.96 -16.97 1.92
C MET A 201 7.14 -15.75 0.99
N MET A 202 8.36 -15.23 0.83
CA MET A 202 8.61 -14.11 -0.11
C MET A 202 8.26 -14.46 -1.55
N LEU A 203 8.66 -15.64 -2.02
CA LEU A 203 8.42 -16.06 -3.40
C LEU A 203 6.93 -16.17 -3.72
N ILE A 204 6.08 -16.49 -2.74
CA ILE A 204 4.62 -16.48 -2.88
C ILE A 204 4.07 -15.06 -2.77
N GLN A 205 4.63 -14.23 -1.88
CA GLN A 205 4.16 -12.87 -1.64
C GLN A 205 4.41 -11.93 -2.83
N ILE A 206 5.54 -12.04 -3.52
CA ILE A 206 5.89 -11.19 -4.68
C ILE A 206 4.83 -11.20 -5.79
N PRO A 207 4.41 -12.36 -6.34
CA PRO A 207 3.41 -12.38 -7.40
C PRO A 207 2.04 -11.86 -6.92
N ILE A 208 1.65 -12.14 -5.67
CA ILE A 208 0.42 -11.59 -5.08
C ILE A 208 0.48 -10.06 -5.07
N ILE A 209 1.59 -9.50 -4.60
CA ILE A 209 1.82 -8.05 -4.59
C ILE A 209 1.74 -7.48 -6.02
N LEU A 210 2.39 -8.11 -7.02
CA LEU A 210 2.36 -7.63 -8.40
C LEU A 210 0.94 -7.66 -8.98
N VAL A 211 0.20 -8.74 -8.77
CA VAL A 211 -1.18 -8.90 -9.25
C VAL A 211 -2.12 -7.89 -8.58
N SER A 212 -1.89 -7.54 -7.31
CA SER A 212 -2.70 -6.53 -6.62
C SER A 212 -2.34 -5.09 -7.00
N THR A 213 -1.06 -4.80 -7.22
CA THR A 213 -0.58 -3.41 -7.39
C THR A 213 -0.66 -2.90 -8.81
N VAL A 214 -0.40 -3.74 -9.81
CA VAL A 214 -0.42 -3.33 -11.22
C VAL A 214 -1.82 -2.82 -11.64
N PRO A 215 -2.94 -3.52 -11.34
CA PRO A 215 -4.27 -3.01 -11.66
C PRO A 215 -4.56 -1.68 -10.94
N TYR A 216 -4.12 -1.53 -9.69
CA TYR A 216 -4.31 -0.31 -8.90
C TYR A 216 -3.64 0.89 -9.56
N VAL A 217 -2.41 0.70 -10.00
CA VAL A 217 -1.64 1.78 -10.63
C VAL A 217 -2.24 2.14 -11.98
N ILE A 218 -2.54 1.15 -12.82
CA ILE A 218 -3.15 1.37 -14.14
C ILE A 218 -4.48 2.12 -14.01
N PHE A 219 -5.35 1.68 -13.09
CA PHE A 219 -6.65 2.30 -12.90
C PHE A 219 -6.54 3.74 -12.38
N THR A 220 -5.63 3.99 -11.44
CA THR A 220 -5.45 5.34 -10.88
C THR A 220 -4.87 6.29 -11.92
N GLU A 221 -3.89 5.85 -12.72
CA GLU A 221 -3.36 6.62 -13.85
C GLU A 221 -4.44 6.94 -14.89
N TYR A 222 -5.26 5.95 -15.25
CA TYR A 222 -6.40 6.14 -16.14
C TYR A 222 -7.37 7.18 -15.57
N SER A 223 -7.75 7.06 -14.29
CA SER A 223 -8.68 7.97 -13.63
C SER A 223 -8.14 9.41 -13.60
N LEU A 224 -6.85 9.57 -13.27
CA LEU A 224 -6.18 10.87 -13.24
C LEU A 224 -6.04 11.47 -14.64
N SER A 225 -5.67 10.68 -15.65
CA SER A 225 -5.49 11.15 -17.03
C SER A 225 -6.80 11.59 -17.67
N THR A 226 -7.90 10.92 -17.33
CA THR A 226 -9.24 11.21 -17.86
C THR A 226 -10.05 12.18 -16.99
N ALA A 227 -9.46 12.77 -15.95
CA ALA A 227 -10.16 13.63 -14.99
C ALA A 227 -10.79 14.89 -15.62
N SER A 228 -10.18 15.44 -16.68
CA SER A 228 -10.70 16.60 -17.42
C SER A 228 -11.69 16.25 -18.53
N MET A 229 -11.89 14.96 -18.82
CA MET A 229 -12.77 14.51 -19.90
C MET A 229 -14.21 14.40 -19.41
N THR A 230 -15.18 14.74 -20.26
CA THR A 230 -16.60 14.53 -19.98
C THR A 230 -16.94 13.05 -20.02
N LYS A 231 -17.18 12.44 -18.85
CA LYS A 231 -17.51 11.01 -18.71
C LYS A 231 -19.02 10.77 -18.70
N SER A 232 -19.46 9.73 -19.40
CA SER A 232 -20.86 9.27 -19.36
C SER A 232 -21.24 8.77 -17.97
N ALA A 233 -22.54 8.73 -17.65
CA ALA A 233 -23.02 8.22 -16.37
C ALA A 233 -22.61 6.75 -16.13
N ASN A 234 -22.61 5.94 -17.18
CA ASN A 234 -22.20 4.53 -17.14
C ASN A 234 -20.69 4.41 -16.86
N GLN A 235 -19.86 5.24 -17.49
CA GLN A 235 -18.42 5.24 -17.25
C GLN A 235 -18.10 5.62 -15.80
N LYS A 236 -18.74 6.67 -15.25
CA LYS A 236 -18.57 7.05 -13.84
C LYS A 236 -18.96 5.92 -12.88
N ALA A 237 -20.01 5.16 -13.19
CA ALA A 237 -20.43 4.02 -12.38
C ALA A 237 -19.40 2.89 -12.42
N ILE A 238 -18.85 2.56 -13.59
CA ILE A 238 -17.82 1.52 -13.75
C ILE A 238 -16.54 1.92 -13.00
N GLU A 239 -16.06 3.14 -13.22
CA GLU A 239 -14.85 3.63 -12.53
C GLU A 239 -15.01 3.59 -11.02
N LEU A 240 -16.18 3.97 -10.51
CA LEU A 240 -16.46 3.93 -9.08
C LEU A 240 -16.48 2.50 -8.52
N VAL A 241 -16.93 1.50 -9.29
CA VAL A 241 -16.87 0.10 -8.87
C VAL A 241 -15.41 -0.39 -8.86
N ILE A 242 -14.66 -0.13 -9.93
CA ILE A 242 -13.26 -0.56 -10.06
C ILE A 242 -12.40 0.09 -8.96
N SER A 243 -12.57 1.39 -8.68
CA SER A 243 -11.81 2.09 -7.63
C SER A 243 -12.01 1.51 -6.23
N ASN A 244 -13.09 0.75 -6.01
CA ASN A 244 -13.41 0.15 -4.72
C ASN A 244 -12.95 -1.30 -4.60
N ILE A 245 -12.87 -2.02 -5.72
CA ILE A 245 -12.35 -3.40 -5.79
C ILE A 245 -10.83 -3.42 -5.74
N VAL A 246 -10.20 -2.45 -6.40
CA VAL A 246 -8.75 -2.29 -6.49
C VAL A 246 -8.23 -1.42 -5.34
#